data_AF-A0A165EKS6-F1
#
_entry.id   AF-A0A165EKS6-F1
#
_cell.length_a   1.000
_cell.length_b   1.000
_cell.length_c   1.000
_cell.angle_alpha   90.00
_cell.angle_beta   90.00
_cell.angle_gamma   90.00
#
_symmetry.space_group_name_H-M   'P 1'
#
loop_
_entity.id
_entity.type
_entity.pdbx_description
1 polymer ?
#
loop_
_entity_poly.entity_id
_entity_poly.type
_entity_poly.pdbx_seq_one_letter_code
_entity_poly.pdbx_strand_id
1 'polypeptide(L)'
;DRAFEREIIPVTREWGMALAPWNVLAGGKLRSDEEEQKRKDSGEGGRDIFGTGWERSPAEKKMSNALEKVAKEVGGSVTAVAIAYLMQKTTHVFPIVGGRKIEHLQGNIKALELTLTPEHVAFIESVNAFEPGFPHNLIV
;
A
#
# COMPACT_ATOMS: atom_id res chain seq x y z
N ASP A 1 -7.26 1.04 1.46
CA ASP A 1 -8.48 1.18 0.65
C ASP A 1 -8.09 1.05 -0.82
N ARG A 2 -8.99 0.50 -1.65
CA ARG A 2 -8.82 0.25 -3.09
C ARG A 2 -9.85 1.03 -3.94
N ALA A 3 -10.54 2.02 -3.35
CA ALA A 3 -11.62 2.77 -3.99
C ALA A 3 -11.30 3.36 -5.38
N PHE A 4 -10.03 3.66 -5.68
CA PHE A 4 -9.61 4.13 -7.02
C PHE A 4 -10.00 3.18 -8.14
N GLU A 5 -10.09 1.88 -7.86
CA GLU A 5 -10.39 0.84 -8.83
C GLU A 5 -11.83 0.89 -9.35
N ARG A 6 -12.74 1.55 -8.62
CA ARG A 6 -14.15 1.62 -8.98
C ARG A 6 -14.35 2.44 -10.26
N GLU A 7 -13.84 3.67 -10.26
CA GLU A 7 -14.15 4.66 -11.31
C GLU A 7 -12.95 5.51 -11.70
N ILE A 8 -12.09 5.85 -10.72
CA ILE A 8 -10.95 6.76 -10.96
C ILE A 8 -9.97 6.14 -11.96
N ILE A 9 -9.54 4.90 -11.75
CA ILE A 9 -8.61 4.22 -12.66
C ILE A 9 -9.20 4.07 -14.07
N PRO A 10 -10.44 3.57 -14.26
CA PRO A 10 -11.08 3.54 -15.57
C PRO A 10 -11.11 4.90 -16.27
N VAL A 11 -11.54 5.96 -15.58
CA VAL A 11 -11.66 7.31 -16.17
C VAL A 11 -10.30 7.90 -16.52
N THR A 12 -9.30 7.78 -15.64
CA THR A 12 -7.98 8.34 -15.93
C THR A 12 -7.29 7.62 -17.09
N ARG A 13 -7.51 6.31 -17.24
CA ARG A 13 -7.03 5.57 -18.41
C ARG A 13 -7.69 6.04 -19.70
N GLU A 14 -9.00 6.20 -19.70
CA GLU A 14 -9.75 6.66 -20.88
C GLU A 14 -9.30 8.05 -21.33
N TRP A 15 -9.00 8.94 -20.37
CA TRP A 15 -8.67 10.34 -20.65
C TRP A 15 -7.16 10.61 -20.73
N GLY A 16 -6.32 9.57 -20.70
CA GLY A 16 -4.86 9.69 -20.76
C GLY A 16 -4.25 10.47 -19.59
N MET A 17 -4.88 10.44 -18.42
CA MET A 17 -4.43 11.14 -17.21
C MET A 17 -3.52 10.26 -16.35
N ALA A 18 -2.53 10.89 -15.73
CA ALA A 18 -1.68 10.25 -14.72
C ALA A 18 -2.32 10.29 -13.32
N LEU A 19 -1.94 9.34 -12.47
CA LEU A 19 -2.37 9.26 -11.07
C LEU A 19 -1.22 9.67 -10.14
N ALA A 20 -1.48 10.56 -9.20
CA ALA A 20 -0.55 10.93 -8.12
C ALA A 20 -1.14 10.64 -6.73
N PRO A 21 -1.33 9.35 -6.37
CA PRO A 21 -2.01 8.98 -5.12
C PRO A 21 -1.17 9.38 -3.89
N TRP A 22 -1.85 9.86 -2.86
CA TRP A 22 -1.26 10.18 -1.56
C TRP A 22 -1.64 9.11 -0.53
N ASN A 23 -0.98 9.15 0.64
CA ASN A 23 -1.18 8.18 1.72
C ASN A 23 -0.98 6.71 1.31
N VAL A 24 -0.06 6.47 0.38
CA VAL A 24 0.17 5.14 -0.23
C VAL A 24 0.67 4.09 0.76
N LEU A 25 1.20 4.52 1.91
CA LEU A 25 1.66 3.67 3.02
C LEU A 25 0.73 3.71 4.25
N ALA A 26 -0.50 4.21 4.10
CA ALA A 26 -1.51 4.29 5.17
C ALA A 26 -0.97 4.95 6.46
N GLY A 27 -0.33 6.11 6.36
CA GLY A 27 0.28 6.78 7.51
C GLY A 27 1.50 6.07 8.09
N GLY A 28 2.14 5.18 7.33
CA GLY A 28 3.25 4.35 7.81
C GLY A 28 2.80 3.11 8.57
N LYS A 29 1.55 2.68 8.36
CA LYS A 29 0.98 1.46 8.92
C LYS A 29 1.22 0.22 8.05
N LEU A 30 1.73 0.36 6.83
CA LEU A 30 2.24 -0.77 6.05
C LEU A 30 3.70 -1.04 6.43
N ARG A 31 3.89 -1.85 7.49
CA ARG A 31 5.19 -2.19 8.10
C ARG A 31 5.13 -3.57 8.77
N SER A 32 6.28 -4.16 9.08
CA SER A 32 6.34 -5.45 9.80
C SER A 32 5.97 -5.33 11.28
N ASP A 33 5.69 -6.47 11.91
CA ASP A 33 5.45 -6.56 13.35
C ASP A 33 6.68 -6.17 14.17
N GLU A 34 7.87 -6.54 13.69
CA GLU A 34 9.14 -6.15 14.31
C GLU A 34 9.32 -4.62 14.31
N GLU A 35 8.98 -3.94 13.21
CA GLU A 35 9.08 -2.49 13.13
C GLU A 35 8.06 -1.80 14.06
N GLU A 36 6.84 -2.32 14.16
CA GLU A 36 5.85 -1.81 15.11
C GLU A 36 6.34 -1.95 16.56
N GLN A 37 6.91 -3.09 16.92
CA GLN A 37 7.44 -3.30 18.27
C GLN A 37 8.59 -2.34 18.58
N LYS A 38 9.54 -2.14 17.66
CA LYS A 38 10.63 -1.16 17.82
C LYS A 38 10.12 0.27 18.04
N ARG A 39 9.02 0.65 17.40
CA ARG A 39 8.38 1.98 17.60
C ARG A 39 7.71 2.10 18.97
N LYS A 40 7.19 0.99 19.53
CA LYS A 40 6.65 0.95 20.90
C LYS A 40 7.77 1.08 21.91
N ASP A 41 8.83 0.29 21.77
CA ASP A 41 9.94 0.22 22.72
C ASP A 41 10.73 1.54 22.77
N SER A 42 10.90 2.20 21.62
CA SER A 42 11.61 3.49 21.53
C SER A 42 10.75 4.70 21.91
N GLY A 43 9.43 4.55 22.00
CA GLY A 43 8.50 5.67 22.17
C GLY A 43 8.37 6.60 20.94
N GLU A 44 9.01 6.28 19.80
CA GLU A 44 8.90 7.08 18.56
C GLU A 44 7.45 7.11 18.03
N GLY A 45 6.73 6.00 18.21
CA GLY A 45 5.37 5.82 17.73
C GLY A 45 5.23 5.93 16.19
N GLY A 46 4.19 6.60 15.74
CA GLY A 46 3.92 6.79 14.32
C GLY A 46 3.00 7.97 14.05
N ARG A 47 2.70 8.19 12.77
CA ARG A 47 1.83 9.29 12.36
C ARG A 47 0.38 8.91 12.61
N ASP A 48 -0.38 9.81 13.22
CA ASP A 48 -1.82 9.71 13.34
C ASP A 48 -2.47 10.78 12.46
N ILE A 49 -2.91 10.38 11.26
CA ILE A 49 -3.52 11.29 10.28
C ILE A 49 -4.99 11.57 10.62
N PHE A 50 -5.66 10.60 11.25
CA PHE A 50 -7.12 10.58 11.37
C PHE A 50 -7.61 10.52 12.83
N GLY A 51 -6.74 10.68 13.81
CA GLY A 51 -7.10 10.62 15.23
C GLY A 51 -7.43 9.21 15.72
N THR A 52 -6.97 8.17 15.02
CA THR A 52 -7.28 6.75 15.32
C THR A 52 -6.13 6.03 16.03
N GLY A 53 -5.07 6.77 16.36
CA GLY A 53 -3.82 6.18 16.81
C GLY A 53 -2.95 5.67 15.66
N TRP A 54 -1.67 5.52 15.97
CA TRP A 54 -0.62 5.11 15.03
C TRP A 54 -0.41 3.59 14.95
N GLU A 55 -1.05 2.84 15.85
CA GLU A 55 -1.01 1.38 15.86
C GLU A 55 -1.85 0.80 14.72
N ARG A 56 -1.42 -0.36 14.23
CA ARG A 56 -2.15 -1.10 13.20
C ARG A 56 -3.34 -1.84 13.81
N SER A 57 -4.51 -1.63 13.24
CA SER A 57 -5.70 -2.47 13.43
C SER A 57 -5.44 -3.91 12.98
N PRO A 58 -6.29 -4.88 13.38
CA PRO A 58 -6.16 -6.28 12.91
C PRO A 58 -6.14 -6.41 11.38
N ALA A 59 -6.94 -5.61 10.68
CA ALA A 59 -6.98 -5.61 9.21
C ALA A 59 -5.68 -5.06 8.59
N GLU A 60 -5.12 -3.98 9.15
CA GLU A 60 -3.84 -3.41 8.70
C GLU A 60 -2.66 -4.36 8.97
N LYS A 61 -2.68 -5.10 10.08
CA LYS A 61 -1.72 -6.17 10.36
C LYS A 61 -1.85 -7.31 9.35
N LYS A 62 -3.07 -7.78 9.08
CA LYS A 62 -3.34 -8.83 8.08
C LYS A 62 -2.78 -8.46 6.71
N MET A 63 -3.01 -7.22 6.26
CA MET A 63 -2.47 -6.71 5.00
C MET A 63 -0.94 -6.61 5.03
N SER A 64 -0.36 -6.09 6.12
CA SER A 64 1.09 -6.01 6.27
C SER A 64 1.76 -7.38 6.21
N ASN A 65 1.16 -8.41 6.81
CA ASN A 65 1.69 -9.77 6.79
C ASN A 65 1.63 -10.40 5.39
N ALA A 66 0.61 -10.08 4.61
CA ALA A 66 0.53 -10.53 3.22
C ALA A 66 1.60 -9.87 2.34
N LEU A 67 1.79 -8.54 2.51
CA LEU A 67 2.86 -7.80 1.85
C LEU A 67 4.24 -8.32 2.26
N GLU A 68 4.41 -8.68 3.53
CA GLU A 68 5.65 -9.28 4.04
C GLU A 68 5.92 -10.65 3.42
N LYS A 69 4.89 -11.48 3.24
CA LYS A 69 5.04 -12.76 2.53
C LYS A 69 5.54 -12.55 1.11
N VAL A 70 4.91 -11.65 0.35
CA VAL A 70 5.36 -11.32 -1.02
C VAL A 70 6.76 -10.73 -1.01
N ALA A 71 7.09 -9.87 -0.04
CA ALA A 71 8.44 -9.30 0.10
C ALA A 71 9.53 -10.35 0.28
N LYS A 72 9.23 -11.48 0.94
CA LYS A 72 10.15 -12.62 1.06
C LYS A 72 10.37 -13.34 -0.28
N GLU A 73 9.40 -13.31 -1.19
CA GLU A 73 9.45 -13.98 -2.49
C GLU A 73 10.13 -13.11 -3.55
N VAL A 74 9.82 -11.81 -3.61
CA VAL A 74 10.37 -10.87 -4.61
C VAL A 74 11.62 -10.12 -4.16
N GLY A 75 11.97 -10.23 -2.87
CA GLY A 75 12.98 -9.40 -2.25
C GLY A 75 12.47 -8.00 -1.89
N GLY A 76 13.04 -7.40 -0.86
CA GLY A 76 12.66 -6.05 -0.42
C GLY A 76 11.90 -6.05 0.92
N SER A 77 11.13 -4.99 1.15
CA SER A 77 10.40 -4.76 2.39
C SER A 77 8.90 -4.62 2.15
N VAL A 78 8.11 -4.70 3.23
CA VAL A 78 6.65 -4.43 3.20
C VAL A 78 6.35 -3.09 2.50
N THR A 79 7.12 -2.06 2.82
CA THR A 79 7.02 -0.73 2.21
C THR A 79 7.30 -0.76 0.70
N ALA A 80 8.38 -1.41 0.28
CA ALA A 80 8.76 -1.48 -1.12
C ALA A 80 7.70 -2.25 -1.94
N VAL A 81 7.21 -3.39 -1.44
CA VAL A 81 6.15 -4.17 -2.09
C VAL A 81 4.84 -3.40 -2.16
N ALA A 82 4.46 -2.65 -1.12
CA ALA A 82 3.25 -1.84 -1.13
C ALA A 82 3.30 -0.76 -2.22
N ILE A 83 4.43 -0.08 -2.36
CA ILE A 83 4.64 0.95 -3.40
C ILE A 83 4.66 0.30 -4.79
N ALA A 84 5.36 -0.82 -4.95
CA ALA A 84 5.41 -1.56 -6.22
C ALA A 84 4.02 -2.04 -6.66
N TYR A 85 3.25 -2.62 -5.74
CA TYR A 85 1.85 -3.02 -5.97
C TYR A 85 1.01 -1.85 -6.48
N LEU A 86 1.12 -0.68 -5.84
CA LEU A 86 0.37 0.51 -6.25
C LEU A 86 0.80 1.00 -7.64
N MET A 87 2.12 1.06 -7.91
CA MET A 87 2.66 1.51 -9.19
C MET A 87 2.28 0.59 -10.36
N GLN A 88 2.17 -0.71 -10.09
CA GLN A 88 1.86 -1.73 -11.10
C GLN A 88 0.36 -1.91 -11.32
N LYS A 89 -0.49 -1.21 -10.56
CA LYS A 89 -1.93 -1.35 -10.64
C LYS A 89 -2.51 -0.89 -11.98
N THR A 90 -1.91 0.12 -12.58
CA THR A 90 -2.25 0.65 -13.91
C THR A 90 -1.07 1.45 -14.46
N THR A 91 -1.14 1.88 -15.71
CA THR A 91 -0.14 2.77 -16.32
C THR A 91 -0.17 4.17 -15.71
N HIS A 92 0.98 4.86 -15.68
CA HIS A 92 1.12 6.27 -15.26
C HIS A 92 0.73 6.56 -13.80
N VAL A 93 1.21 5.74 -12.86
CA VAL A 93 1.02 5.95 -11.41
C VAL A 93 2.31 6.48 -10.77
N PHE A 94 2.22 7.65 -10.15
CA PHE A 94 3.33 8.37 -9.50
C PHE A 94 3.00 8.58 -8.01
N PRO A 95 3.23 7.58 -7.14
CA PRO A 95 2.88 7.67 -5.73
C PRO A 95 3.61 8.80 -5.01
N ILE A 96 2.88 9.58 -4.22
CA ILE A 96 3.46 10.55 -3.30
C ILE A 96 3.94 9.79 -2.06
N VAL A 97 5.26 9.58 -2.00
CA VAL A 97 5.94 8.93 -0.87
C VAL A 97 6.49 9.96 0.11
N GLY A 98 6.55 9.59 1.38
CA GLY A 98 7.09 10.43 2.43
C GLY A 98 8.00 9.64 3.38
N GLY A 99 8.81 10.37 4.15
CA GLY A 99 9.72 9.80 5.13
C GLY A 99 10.29 10.90 6.02
N ARG A 100 10.73 10.54 7.23
CA ARG A 100 11.39 11.47 8.16
C ARG A 100 12.89 11.18 8.29
N LYS A 101 13.35 10.08 7.70
CA LYS A 101 14.71 9.56 7.80
C LYS A 101 15.16 9.10 6.43
N ILE A 102 16.47 9.07 6.20
CA ILE A 102 17.06 8.70 4.91
C ILE A 102 16.73 7.24 4.56
N GLU A 103 16.66 6.38 5.56
CA GLU A 103 16.35 4.96 5.39
C GLU A 103 14.93 4.76 4.82
N HIS A 104 14.00 5.67 5.11
CA HIS A 104 12.66 5.62 4.51
C HIS A 104 12.73 5.94 3.02
N LEU A 105 13.51 6.96 2.64
CA LEU A 105 13.70 7.31 1.22
C LEU A 105 14.34 6.15 0.46
N GLN A 106 15.40 5.55 1.01
CA GLN A 106 16.05 4.38 0.43
C GLN A 106 15.10 3.19 0.31
N GLY A 107 14.29 2.93 1.34
CA GLY A 107 13.26 1.89 1.33
C GLY A 107 12.19 2.12 0.26
N ASN A 108 11.78 3.37 0.04
CA ASN A 108 10.82 3.74 -1.00
C ASN A 108 11.41 3.51 -2.41
N ILE A 109 12.67 3.87 -2.63
CA ILE A 109 13.35 3.73 -3.94
C ILE A 109 13.44 2.26 -4.36
N LYS A 110 13.65 1.33 -3.42
CA LYS A 110 13.70 -0.11 -3.69
C LYS A 110 12.44 -0.65 -4.38
N ALA A 111 11.29 0.03 -4.25
CA ALA A 111 10.08 -0.36 -4.95
C ALA A 111 10.23 -0.37 -6.48
N LEU A 112 11.13 0.45 -7.03
CA LEU A 112 11.39 0.55 -8.46
C LEU A 112 12.09 -0.70 -9.02
N GLU A 113 12.72 -1.50 -8.16
CA GLU A 113 13.43 -2.73 -8.53
C GLU A 113 12.52 -3.97 -8.49
N LEU A 114 11.31 -3.84 -7.94
CA LEU A 114 10.40 -4.97 -7.73
C LEU A 114 9.44 -5.13 -8.89
N THR A 115 9.26 -6.37 -9.35
CA THR A 115 8.21 -6.76 -10.28
C THR A 115 7.31 -7.78 -9.60
N LEU A 116 6.03 -7.47 -9.43
CA LEU A 116 5.07 -8.40 -8.85
C LEU A 116 4.41 -9.20 -9.97
N THR A 117 4.30 -10.52 -9.79
CA THR A 117 3.59 -11.37 -10.74
C THR A 117 2.07 -11.21 -10.54
N PRO A 118 1.25 -11.62 -11.51
CA PRO A 118 -0.20 -11.66 -11.34
C PRO A 118 -0.63 -12.46 -10.09
N GLU A 119 0.09 -13.52 -9.74
CA GLU A 119 -0.19 -14.34 -8.56
C GLU A 119 0.10 -13.58 -7.25
N HIS A 120 1.20 -12.80 -7.19
CA HIS A 120 1.49 -11.94 -6.04
C HIS A 120 0.39 -10.88 -5.86
N VAL A 121 -0.05 -10.26 -6.96
CA VAL A 121 -1.12 -9.25 -6.94
C VAL A 121 -2.43 -9.89 -6.48
N ALA A 122 -2.84 -11.01 -7.07
CA ALA A 122 -4.04 -11.74 -6.68
C ALA A 122 -4.01 -12.16 -5.21
N PHE A 123 -2.84 -12.59 -4.71
CA PHE A 123 -2.67 -12.93 -3.31
C PHE A 123 -2.86 -11.72 -2.38
N ILE A 124 -2.20 -10.58 -2.64
CA ILE A 124 -2.36 -9.34 -1.86
C ILE A 124 -3.84 -8.91 -1.85
N GLU A 125 -4.49 -8.97 -3.00
CA GLU A 125 -5.88 -8.58 -3.17
C GLU A 125 -6.86 -9.51 -2.45
N SER A 126 -6.54 -10.80 -2.32
CA SER A 126 -7.37 -11.78 -1.61
C SER A 126 -7.52 -11.50 -0.11
N VAL A 127 -6.63 -10.68 0.46
CA VAL A 127 -6.58 -10.43 1.91
C VAL A 127 -7.81 -9.65 2.39
N ASN A 128 -8.25 -8.69 1.58
CA ASN A 128 -9.39 -7.83 1.85
C ASN A 128 -10.30 -7.79 0.62
N ALA A 129 -11.57 -8.16 0.80
CA ALA A 129 -12.57 -8.06 -0.25
C ALA A 129 -12.62 -6.63 -0.81
N PHE A 130 -12.64 -6.52 -2.13
CA PHE A 130 -12.94 -5.26 -2.78
C PHE A 130 -14.45 -5.07 -2.77
N GLU A 131 -14.90 -4.00 -2.12
CA GLU A 131 -16.29 -3.57 -2.12
C GLU A 131 -16.45 -2.51 -3.21
N PRO A 132 -17.12 -2.76 -4.36
CA PRO A 132 -17.31 -1.76 -5.40
C PRO A 132 -18.25 -0.63 -4.96
N GLY A 133 -19.11 -0.89 -3.97
CA GLY A 133 -20.13 0.05 -3.52
C GLY A 133 -21.18 0.36 -4.59
N PHE A 134 -22.10 1.27 -4.27
CA PHE A 134 -23.09 1.77 -5.23
C PHE A 134 -22.42 2.65 -6.31
N PRO A 135 -22.87 2.61 -7.58
CA PRO A 135 -23.93 1.76 -8.14
C PRO A 135 -23.46 0.37 -8.62
N HIS A 136 -22.15 0.10 -8.57
CA HIS A 136 -21.51 -1.12 -9.08
C HIS A 136 -21.97 -2.42 -8.40
N ASN A 137 -22.56 -2.33 -7.22
CA ASN A 137 -23.16 -3.47 -6.52
C ASN A 137 -24.62 -3.75 -6.90
N LEU A 138 -25.25 -2.92 -7.74
CA LEU A 138 -26.64 -3.10 -8.21
C LEU A 138 -26.75 -3.35 -9.71
N ILE A 139 -25.80 -2.84 -10.50
CA ILE A 139 -25.83 -2.91 -11.95
C ILE A 139 -24.75 -3.92 -12.36
N VAL A 140 -25.20 -5.13 -12.74
CA VAL A 140 -24.34 -6.26 -13.16
C VAL A 140 -24.09 -6.21 -14.66
#